data_AF-A0A6V7LXZ6-F1
#
_entry.id   AF-A0A6V7LXZ6-F1
#
_cell.length_a   1.000
_cell.length_b   1.000
_cell.length_c   1.000
_cell.angle_alpha   90.00
_cell.angle_beta   90.00
_cell.angle_gamma   90.00
#
_symmetry.space_group_name_H-M   'P 1'
#
loop_
_entity.id
_entity.type
_entity.pdbx_description
1 polymer ?
#
loop_
_entity_poly.entity_id
_entity_poly.type
_entity_poly.pdbx_seq_one_letter_code
_entity_poly.pdbx_strand_id
1 'polypeptide(L)' 'VSCDSCLKANFRGRRYKCLVCYDYDLCASCYEAGATTTRHNTDHPMQCILTRTDF' A
#
# COMPACT_ATOMS: atom_id res chain seq x y z
N VAL A 1 -8.57 3.34 5.59
CA VAL A 1 -7.49 3.21 4.57
C VAL A 1 -7.78 1.99 3.70
N SER A 2 -7.61 2.12 2.39
CA SER A 2 -7.95 1.10 1.39
C SER A 2 -6.75 0.83 0.49
N CYS A 3 -6.62 -0.40 0.01
CA CYS A 3 -5.59 -0.75 -0.96
C CYS A 3 -6.05 -0.36 -2.36
N ASP A 4 -5.30 0.45 -3.09
CA ASP A 4 -5.65 0.89 -4.46
C ASP A 4 -5.51 -0.23 -5.50
N SER A 5 -4.76 -1.29 -5.21
CA SER A 5 -4.59 -2.42 -6.12
C SER A 5 -5.72 -3.45 -6.02
N CYS A 6 -6.12 -3.83 -4.80
CA CYS A 6 -7.14 -4.88 -4.58
C CYS A 6 -8.45 -4.36 -3.99
N LEU A 7 -8.58 -3.04 -3.79
CA LEU A 7 -9.74 -2.35 -3.21
C LEU A 7 -10.11 -2.83 -1.79
N LYS A 8 -9.23 -3.59 -1.13
CA LYS A 8 -9.45 -4.08 0.23
C LYS A 8 -9.38 -2.91 1.20
N ALA A 9 -10.49 -2.63 1.87
CA ALA A 9 -10.54 -1.67 2.97
C ALA A 9 -10.16 -2.34 4.31
N ASN A 10 -9.63 -1.55 5.25
CA ASN A 10 -9.41 -1.96 6.64
C ASN A 10 -8.59 -3.26 6.79
N PHE A 11 -7.57 -3.43 5.95
CA PHE A 11 -6.64 -4.54 6.11
C PHE A 11 -5.80 -4.35 7.38
N ARG A 12 -5.58 -5.47 8.09
CA ARG A 12 -4.75 -5.50 9.30
C ARG A 12 -3.27 -5.64 8.93
N GLY A 13 -2.39 -5.17 9.82
CA GLY A 13 -0.94 -5.30 9.67
C GLY A 13 -0.29 -4.09 8.98
N ARG A 14 0.50 -4.35 7.93
CA ARG A 14 1.35 -3.35 7.26
C ARG A 14 0.63 -2.67 6.10
N ARG A 15 0.57 -1.34 6.11
CA ARG A 15 0.20 -0.50 4.97
C ARG A 15 1.46 0.06 4.32
N TYR A 16 1.51 0.04 2.99
CA TYR A 16 2.58 0.63 2.20
C TYR A 16 2.04 1.82 1.46
N LYS A 17 2.38 3.03 1.93
CA LYS A 17 1.99 4.27 1.27
C LYS A 17 3.09 4.69 0.30
N CYS A 18 2.73 4.99 -0.94
CA CYS A 18 3.66 5.55 -1.91
C CYS A 18 4.04 6.98 -1.53
N LEU A 19 5.34 7.28 -1.59
CA LEU A 19 5.86 8.62 -1.35
C LEU A 19 5.88 9.49 -2.62
N VAL A 20 5.63 8.90 -3.78
CA VAL A 20 5.61 9.59 -5.08
C VAL A 20 4.18 9.79 -5.60
N CYS A 21 3.34 8.76 -5.51
CA CYS A 21 1.97 8.80 -5.99
C CYS A 21 1.06 9.49 -4.98
N TYR A 22 0.12 10.30 -5.48
CA TYR A 22 -0.89 10.92 -4.62
C TYR A 22 -1.88 9.88 -4.12
N ASP A 23 -1.99 9.79 -2.79
CA ASP A 23 -2.94 8.93 -2.07
C ASP A 23 -2.92 7.45 -2.50
N TYR A 24 -1.74 6.92 -2.82
CA TYR A 24 -1.61 5.52 -3.23
C TYR A 24 -1.16 4.65 -2.07
N ASP A 25 -2.02 3.74 -1.65
CA ASP A 25 -1.83 2.81 -0.57
C ASP A 25 -1.94 1.36 -1.05
N LEU A 26 -0.97 0.54 -0.65
CA LEU A 26 -1.00 -0.90 -0.85
C LEU A 26 -1.09 -1.62 0.49
N CYS A 27 -1.81 -2.74 0.50
CA CYS A 27 -1.67 -3.73 1.57
C CYS A 27 -0.37 -4.53 1.38
N ALA A 28 0.09 -5.20 2.43
CA ALA A 28 1.30 -6.02 2.38
C ALA A 28 1.29 -7.03 1.22
N SER A 29 0.17 -7.70 0.98
CA SER A 29 0.05 -8.68 -0.11
C SER A 29 0.22 -8.05 -1.50
N CYS A 30 -0.36 -6.87 -1.74
CA CYS A 30 -0.22 -6.19 -3.03
C CYS A 30 1.18 -5.59 -3.22
N TYR A 31 1.80 -5.12 -2.14
CA TYR A 31 3.17 -4.66 -2.18
C TYR A 31 4.15 -5.80 -2.47
N GLU A 32 4.01 -6.94 -1.77
CA GLU A 32 4.84 -8.14 -1.98
C GLU A 32 4.60 -8.78 -3.36
N ALA A 33 3.37 -8.67 -3.90
CA ALA A 33 3.06 -9.09 -5.27
C ALA A 33 3.59 -8.14 -6.35
N GLY A 34 4.19 -7.00 -5.98
CA GLY A 34 4.71 -6.02 -6.94
C GLY A 34 3.61 -5.33 -7.74
N ALA A 35 2.47 -4.99 -7.10
CA ALA A 35 1.36 -4.36 -7.78
C ALA A 35 1.78 -3.02 -8.42
N THR A 36 1.54 -2.88 -9.72
CA THR A 36 1.76 -1.65 -10.49
C THR A 36 0.45 -1.13 -11.06
N THR A 37 0.32 0.18 -11.22
CA THR A 37 -0.82 0.82 -11.89
C THR A 37 -0.33 1.89 -12.86
N THR A 38 -1.24 2.51 -13.61
CA THR A 38 -0.91 3.60 -14.55
C THR A 38 -0.15 4.76 -13.92
N ARG A 39 -0.26 4.96 -12.61
CA ARG A 39 0.43 6.03 -11.87
C ARG A 39 1.49 5.52 -10.88
N HIS A 40 1.62 4.21 -10.67
CA HIS A 40 2.51 3.63 -9.65
C HIS A 40 3.35 2.49 -10.22
N ASN A 41 4.67 2.57 -10.00
CA ASN A 41 5.64 1.53 -10.32
C ASN A 41 6.30 1.00 -9.05
N THR A 42 6.82 -0.22 -9.11
CA THR A 42 7.54 -0.87 -7.99
C THR A 42 8.83 -0.16 -7.60
N ASP A 43 9.39 0.68 -8.48
CA ASP A 43 10.56 1.53 -8.18
C ASP A 43 10.24 2.75 -7.31
N HIS A 44 8.95 3.09 -7.14
CA HIS A 44 8.59 4.21 -6.28
C HIS A 44 8.87 3.87 -4.82
N PRO A 45 9.54 4.76 -4.06
CA PRO A 45 9.76 4.54 -2.64
C PRO A 45 8.43 4.47 -1.89
N MET A 46 8.25 3.39 -1.13
CA MET A 46 7.07 3.11 -0.32
C MET A 46 7.42 3.21 1.17
N GLN A 47 6.58 3.87 1.95
CA GLN A 47 6.68 3.91 3.40
C GLN A 47 5.80 2.83 4.03
N CYS A 48 6.41 1.93 4.80
CA CYS A 48 5.69 0.97 5.64
C CYS A 48 5.13 1.67 6.88
N ILE A 49 3.81 1.67 7.01
CA ILE A 49 3.04 2.25 8.11
C ILE A 49 2.31 1.10 8.80
N LEU A 50 2.68 0.83 10.06
CA LEU A 50 2.02 -0.16 10.90
C LEU A 50 0.66 0.40 11.32
N THR A 51 -0.43 -0.35 11.06
CA THR A 51 -1.74 0.07 11.52
C THR A 51 -1.86 -0.16 13.03
N ARG A 52 -2.49 0.77 13.74
CA ARG A 52 -2.66 0.78 15.21
C ARG A 52 -3.34 -0.47 15.80
N THR A 53 -3.88 -1.36 14.97
CA THR A 53 -4.61 -2.55 15.39
C THR A 53 -3.70 -3.74 15.74
N ASP A 54 -2.39 -3.54 15.76
CA ASP A 54 -1.37 -4.54 16.14
C ASP A 54 -0.71 -4.26 17.50
N PHE A 55 -1.20 -3.25 18.25
CA PHE A 55 -0.81 -2.98 19.65
C PHE A 55 -1.91 -3.40 20.62
#